data_AF-A0A7Y1XWV6-F1
#
_entry.id   AF-A0A7Y1XWV6-F1
#
_cell.length_a   1.000
_cell.length_b   1.000
_cell.length_c   1.000
_cell.angle_alpha   90.00
_cell.angle_beta   90.00
_cell.angle_gamma   90.00
#
_symmetry.space_group_name_H-M   'P 1'
#
loop_
_entity.id
_entity.type
_entity.pdbx_description
1 polymer ?
#
loop_
_entity_poly.entity_id
_entity_poly.type
_entity_poly.pdbx_seq_one_letter_code
_entity_poly.pdbx_strand_id
1 'polypeptide(L)'
;MEEWWSLHEEKLKIASVVVASLVLLVSIYRWLLQKWRSDVNLRRYAYLYPLDGNVLLRKQSIKVEVPVSQFIELSLTDENGRATELFNGEAPEGMLEVELDMSQMATGDYELKLSTDDQTALKRYAWTASD
;
A
#
# COMPACT_ATOMS: atom_id res chain seq x y z
N MET A 1 51.50 43.13 11.36
CA MET A 1 50.75 43.09 10.07
C MET A 1 50.50 41.65 9.63
N GLU A 2 51.41 40.71 9.92
CA GLU A 2 51.26 39.26 9.63
C GLU A 2 50.21 38.54 10.50
N GLU A 3 50.06 38.90 11.79
CA GLU A 3 49.06 38.29 12.68
C GLU A 3 47.60 38.53 12.23
N TRP A 4 47.31 39.68 11.61
CA TRP A 4 45.97 40.00 11.12
C TRP A 4 45.57 39.13 9.92
N TRP A 5 46.55 38.83 9.06
CA TRP A 5 46.35 37.97 7.89
C TRP A 5 46.15 36.50 8.28
N SER A 6 46.91 35.99 9.24
CA SER A 6 46.78 34.60 9.70
C SER A 6 45.41 34.33 10.34
N LEU A 7 44.92 35.28 11.15
CA LEU A 7 43.60 35.22 11.78
C LEU A 7 42.45 35.23 10.76
N HIS A 8 42.64 35.90 9.62
CA HIS A 8 41.64 35.95 8.56
C HIS A 8 41.61 34.64 7.74
N GLU A 9 42.78 34.04 7.50
CA GLU A 9 42.91 32.77 6.81
C GLU A 9 42.29 31.60 7.60
N GLU A 10 42.47 31.58 8.93
CA GLU A 10 41.84 30.58 9.80
C GLU A 10 40.30 30.69 9.80
N LYS A 11 39.77 31.92 9.87
CA LYS A 11 38.32 32.16 9.80
C LYS A 11 37.73 31.69 8.46
N LEU A 12 38.44 31.91 7.36
CA LEU A 12 38.02 31.46 6.03
C LEU A 12 38.02 29.92 5.92
N LYS A 13 39.01 29.24 6.52
CA LYS A 13 39.06 27.77 6.58
C LYS A 13 37.91 27.19 7.41
N ILE A 14 37.60 27.80 8.55
CA ILE A 14 36.47 27.36 9.39
C ILE A 14 35.15 27.59 8.64
N ALA A 15 34.97 28.76 8.03
CA ALA A 15 33.76 29.07 7.27
C ALA A 15 33.57 28.12 6.07
N SER A 16 34.64 27.80 5.34
CA SER A 16 34.55 26.88 4.19
C SER A 16 34.19 25.46 4.61
N VAL A 17 34.72 24.97 5.74
CA VAL A 17 34.35 23.65 6.29
C VAL A 17 32.89 23.62 6.74
N VAL A 18 32.40 24.69 7.37
CA VAL A 18 30.99 24.79 7.79
C VAL A 18 30.06 24.79 6.57
N VAL A 19 30.39 25.57 5.53
CA VAL A 19 29.60 25.63 4.30
C VAL A 19 29.63 24.27 3.57
N ALA A 20 30.79 23.64 3.45
CA ALA A 20 30.91 22.32 2.84
C ALA A 20 30.09 21.26 3.59
N SER A 21 30.11 21.31 4.92
CA SER A 21 29.32 20.41 5.78
C SER A 21 27.82 20.62 5.58
N LEU A 22 27.36 21.87 5.50
CA LEU A 22 25.96 22.20 5.22
C LEU A 22 25.50 21.69 3.84
N VAL A 23 26.32 21.89 2.81
CA VAL A 23 26.02 21.42 1.45
C VAL A 23 25.94 19.90 1.40
N LEU A 24 26.85 19.20 2.09
CA LEU A 24 26.80 17.74 2.24
C LEU A 24 25.51 17.30 2.93
N LEU A 25 25.13 17.96 4.02
CA LEU A 25 23.93 17.62 4.80
C LEU A 25 22.66 17.81 3.96
N VAL A 26 22.55 18.91 3.21
CA VAL A 26 21.43 19.15 2.28
C VAL A 26 21.40 18.11 1.16
N SER A 27 22.56 17.70 0.64
CA SER A 27 22.65 16.68 -0.41
C SER A 27 22.21 15.31 0.09
N ILE A 28 22.66 14.90 1.27
CA ILE A 28 22.25 13.66 1.93
C ILE A 28 20.75 13.69 2.23
N TYR A 29 20.22 14.81 2.73
CA TYR A 29 18.80 14.99 2.99
C TYR A 29 17.95 14.83 1.73
N ARG A 30 18.35 15.45 0.61
CA ARG A 30 17.67 15.30 -0.68
C ARG A 30 17.73 13.86 -1.19
N TRP A 31 18.88 13.21 -1.07
CA TRP A 31 19.04 11.82 -1.48
C TRP A 31 18.16 10.87 -0.66
N LEU A 32 18.10 11.05 0.67
CA LEU A 32 17.21 10.29 1.54
C LEU A 32 15.75 10.49 1.17
N LEU A 33 15.29 11.73 0.98
CA LEU A 33 13.92 12.00 0.55
C LEU A 33 13.59 11.33 -0.78
N GLN A 34 14.52 11.34 -1.73
CA GLN A 34 14.33 10.68 -3.03
C GLN A 34 14.23 9.16 -2.86
N LYS A 35 15.11 8.56 -2.05
CA LYS A 35 15.11 7.12 -1.77
C LYS A 35 13.83 6.69 -1.06
N TRP A 36 13.39 7.42 -0.05
CA TRP A 36 12.15 7.17 0.67
C TRP A 36 10.92 7.32 -0.23
N ARG A 37 10.86 8.37 -1.06
CA ARG A 37 9.77 8.52 -2.03
C ARG A 37 9.72 7.37 -3.02
N SER A 38 10.88 6.89 -3.47
CA SER A 38 10.96 5.70 -4.33
C SER A 38 10.39 4.48 -3.62
N ASP A 39 10.85 4.18 -2.40
CA ASP A 39 10.47 2.95 -1.70
C ASP A 39 9.01 2.96 -1.19
N VAL A 40 8.45 4.14 -0.86
CA VAL A 40 7.06 4.28 -0.38
C VAL A 40 6.05 4.30 -1.53
N ASN A 41 6.38 4.89 -2.69
CA ASN A 41 5.47 4.93 -3.86
C ASN A 41 5.64 3.74 -4.83
N LEU A 42 6.69 2.93 -4.70
CA LEU A 42 6.89 1.73 -5.54
C LEU A 42 6.15 0.50 -5.04
N ARG A 43 5.60 0.52 -3.81
CA ARG A 43 4.71 -0.54 -3.35
C ARG A 43 3.41 -0.40 -4.14
N ARG A 44 3.38 -1.01 -5.31
CA ARG A 44 2.16 -1.14 -6.08
C ARG A 44 1.32 -2.14 -5.31
N TYR A 45 0.31 -1.61 -4.64
CA TYR A 45 -0.58 -2.33 -3.76
C TYR A 45 -1.66 -3.03 -4.57
N ALA A 46 -2.06 -4.24 -4.15
CA ALA A 46 -3.21 -4.88 -4.77
C ALA A 46 -4.46 -4.03 -4.50
N TYR A 47 -5.22 -3.77 -5.56
CA TYR A 47 -6.39 -2.91 -5.48
C TYR A 47 -7.66 -3.71 -5.69
N LEU A 48 -8.52 -3.71 -4.67
CA LEU A 48 -9.85 -4.29 -4.76
C LEU A 48 -10.80 -3.27 -5.44
N TYR A 49 -11.31 -3.60 -6.61
CA TYR A 49 -12.28 -2.75 -7.29
C TYR A 49 -13.57 -2.64 -6.48
N PRO A 50 -14.21 -1.46 -6.48
CA PRO A 50 -15.52 -1.35 -5.90
C PRO A 50 -16.54 -2.14 -6.71
N LEU A 51 -17.33 -2.97 -6.02
CA LEU A 51 -18.53 -3.56 -6.58
C LEU A 51 -19.54 -2.46 -6.90
N ASP A 52 -20.37 -2.69 -7.93
CA ASP A 52 -21.47 -1.80 -8.35
C ASP A 52 -22.58 -1.78 -7.29
N GLY A 53 -22.30 -1.17 -6.14
CA GLY A 53 -23.19 -1.08 -5.00
C GLY A 53 -22.58 -1.59 -3.69
N ASN A 54 -23.19 -1.16 -2.58
CA ASN A 54 -22.89 -1.69 -1.24
C ASN A 54 -23.64 -2.98 -0.93
N VAL A 55 -24.45 -3.47 -1.88
CA VAL A 55 -25.27 -4.68 -1.77
C VAL A 55 -24.68 -5.75 -2.66
N LEU A 56 -24.33 -6.89 -2.09
CA LEU A 56 -23.90 -8.05 -2.86
C LEU A 56 -25.11 -8.64 -3.61
N LEU A 57 -24.86 -9.21 -4.79
CA LEU A 57 -25.85 -10.01 -5.53
C LEU A 57 -25.57 -11.51 -5.33
N ARG A 58 -26.53 -12.38 -5.68
CA ARG A 58 -26.38 -13.85 -5.54
C ARG A 58 -25.10 -14.37 -6.20
N LYS A 59 -24.78 -13.85 -7.38
CA LYS A 59 -23.54 -14.14 -8.09
C LYS A 59 -22.92 -12.84 -8.53
N GLN A 60 -21.69 -12.61 -8.12
CA GLN A 60 -20.96 -11.41 -8.48
C GLN A 60 -19.50 -11.76 -8.73
N SER A 61 -18.87 -10.97 -9.58
CA SER A 61 -17.45 -11.07 -9.85
C SER A 61 -16.70 -10.00 -9.08
N ILE A 62 -15.75 -10.42 -8.25
CA ILE A 62 -14.82 -9.54 -7.55
C ILE A 62 -13.58 -9.36 -8.43
N LYS A 63 -13.21 -8.12 -8.68
CA LYS A 63 -12.02 -7.78 -9.47
C LYS A 63 -10.93 -7.21 -8.57
N VAL A 64 -9.74 -7.78 -8.69
CA VAL A 64 -8.55 -7.35 -7.94
C VAL A 64 -7.46 -7.03 -8.95
N GLU A 65 -6.97 -5.79 -8.93
CA GLU A 65 -5.77 -5.40 -9.68
C GLU A 65 -4.55 -5.85 -8.92
N VAL A 66 -3.73 -6.67 -9.57
CA VAL A 66 -2.50 -7.24 -9.04
C VAL A 66 -1.34 -6.62 -9.81
N PRO A 67 -0.66 -5.63 -9.24
CA PRO A 67 0.30 -4.84 -10.00
C PRO A 67 1.68 -5.48 -10.15
N VAL A 68 1.95 -6.55 -9.39
CA VAL A 68 3.12 -7.43 -9.47
C VAL A 68 2.68 -8.83 -9.03
N SER A 69 3.26 -9.88 -9.63
CA SER A 69 2.98 -11.27 -9.22
C SER A 69 3.27 -11.45 -7.73
N GLN A 70 2.26 -11.89 -6.96
CA GLN A 70 2.38 -12.02 -5.51
C GLN A 70 1.32 -12.98 -4.94
N PHE A 71 1.50 -13.37 -3.69
CA PHE A 71 0.52 -14.17 -2.97
C PHE A 71 -0.67 -13.31 -2.53
N ILE A 72 -1.88 -13.80 -2.77
CA ILE A 72 -3.13 -13.11 -2.45
C ILE A 72 -4.06 -14.07 -1.71
N GLU A 73 -4.60 -13.58 -0.60
CA GLU A 73 -5.67 -14.21 0.17
C GLU A 73 -6.91 -13.31 0.13
N LEU A 74 -8.00 -13.78 -0.45
CA LEU A 74 -9.33 -13.18 -0.31
C LEU A 74 -10.18 -14.04 0.62
N SER A 75 -10.74 -13.40 1.63
CA SER A 75 -11.73 -14.02 2.51
C SER A 75 -12.91 -13.09 2.76
N LEU A 76 -14.08 -13.70 2.96
CA LEU A 76 -15.30 -13.02 3.34
C LEU A 76 -15.64 -13.40 4.78
N THR A 77 -15.77 -12.42 5.67
CA THR A 77 -16.09 -12.64 7.09
C THR A 77 -17.52 -12.20 7.35
N ASP A 78 -18.32 -13.07 7.98
CA ASP A 78 -19.69 -12.72 8.39
C ASP A 78 -19.71 -11.93 9.71
N GLU A 79 -20.89 -11.45 10.09
CA GLU A 79 -21.14 -10.76 11.37
C GLU A 79 -20.79 -11.58 12.62
N ASN A 80 -20.74 -12.92 12.50
CA ASN A 80 -20.35 -13.84 13.57
C ASN A 80 -18.84 -14.07 13.63
N GLY A 81 -18.06 -13.43 12.76
CA GLY A 81 -16.61 -13.60 12.66
C GLY A 81 -16.18 -14.87 11.93
N ARG A 82 -17.10 -15.57 11.25
CA ARG A 82 -16.78 -16.75 10.44
C ARG A 82 -16.24 -16.31 9.09
N ALA A 83 -14.95 -16.58 8.88
CA ALA A 83 -14.30 -16.35 7.60
C ALA A 83 -14.57 -17.51 6.63
N THR A 84 -14.91 -17.15 5.39
CA THR A 84 -15.01 -18.03 4.22
C THR A 84 -13.92 -17.65 3.25
N GLU A 85 -13.04 -18.58 2.92
CA GLU A 85 -11.98 -18.35 1.94
C GLU A 85 -12.57 -18.34 0.52
N LEU A 86 -12.24 -17.30 -0.25
CA LEU A 86 -12.67 -17.14 -1.65
C LEU A 86 -11.53 -17.47 -2.62
N PHE A 87 -10.32 -17.03 -2.27
CA PHE A 87 -9.11 -17.28 -3.05
C PHE A 87 -7.91 -17.29 -2.12
N ASN A 88 -6.98 -18.22 -2.32
CA ASN A 88 -5.75 -18.30 -1.55
C ASN A 88 -4.66 -18.91 -2.42
N GLY A 89 -3.77 -18.07 -2.94
CA GLY A 89 -2.74 -18.52 -3.87
C GLY A 89 -1.93 -17.42 -4.52
N GLU A 90 -1.00 -17.82 -5.39
CA GLU A 90 -0.19 -16.91 -6.19
C GLU A 90 -1.02 -16.36 -7.35
N ALA A 91 -1.10 -15.03 -7.45
CA ALA A 91 -1.79 -14.34 -8.52
C ALA A 91 -0.78 -13.63 -9.44
N PRO A 92 -0.86 -13.81 -10.77
CA PRO A 92 0.02 -13.13 -11.71
C PRO A 92 -0.26 -11.63 -11.78
N GLU A 93 0.68 -10.86 -12.32
CA GLU A 93 0.46 -9.45 -12.63
C GLU A 93 -0.71 -9.29 -13.62
N GLY A 94 -1.64 -8.39 -13.31
CA GLY A 94 -2.81 -8.09 -14.12
C GLY A 94 -4.10 -8.03 -13.29
N MET A 95 -5.21 -8.39 -13.91
CA MET A 95 -6.52 -8.43 -13.25
C MET A 95 -6.85 -9.86 -12.83
N LEU A 96 -7.02 -10.07 -11.53
CA LEU A 96 -7.58 -11.30 -10.97
C LEU A 96 -9.09 -11.13 -10.81
N GLU A 97 -9.84 -12.09 -11.35
CA GLU A 97 -11.29 -12.13 -11.27
C GLU A 97 -11.71 -13.35 -10.43
N VAL A 98 -12.42 -13.11 -9.33
CA VAL A 98 -12.87 -14.14 -8.38
C VAL A 98 -14.38 -14.16 -8.37
N GLU A 99 -14.98 -15.31 -8.72
CA GLU A 99 -16.43 -15.49 -8.64
C GLU A 99 -16.85 -15.65 -7.18
N LEU A 100 -17.83 -14.83 -6.79
CA LEU A 100 -18.49 -14.88 -5.49
C LEU A 100 -19.91 -15.39 -5.66
N ASP A 101 -20.21 -16.54 -5.05
CA ASP A 101 -21.56 -17.11 -4.99
C ASP A 101 -22.12 -16.99 -3.56
N MET A 102 -23.05 -16.06 -3.39
CA MET A 102 -23.72 -15.76 -2.12
C MET A 102 -25.02 -16.57 -1.94
N SER A 103 -25.38 -17.47 -2.86
CA SER A 103 -26.67 -18.19 -2.84
C SER A 103 -26.87 -19.07 -1.60
N GLN A 104 -25.78 -19.52 -0.98
CA GLN A 104 -25.79 -20.36 0.23
C GLN A 104 -25.50 -19.57 1.51
N MET A 105 -25.31 -18.25 1.42
CA MET A 105 -24.93 -17.39 2.54
C MET A 105 -26.16 -16.73 3.18
N ALA A 106 -26.13 -16.60 4.51
CA ALA A 106 -27.20 -15.96 5.27
C ALA A 106 -27.26 -14.45 4.97
N THR A 107 -28.46 -13.87 4.92
CA THR A 107 -28.60 -12.41 4.81
C THR A 107 -27.97 -11.71 6.02
N GLY A 108 -27.16 -10.68 5.79
CA GLY A 108 -26.43 -9.97 6.85
C GLY A 108 -25.29 -9.12 6.32
N ASP A 109 -24.49 -8.56 7.23
CA ASP A 109 -23.29 -7.78 6.87
C ASP A 109 -22.07 -8.70 6.71
N TYR A 110 -21.27 -8.39 5.70
CA TYR A 110 -20.06 -9.13 5.33
C TYR A 110 -18.87 -8.20 5.15
N GLU A 111 -17.71 -8.63 5.64
CA GLU A 111 -16.44 -7.94 5.43
C GLU A 111 -15.57 -8.76 4.47
N LEU A 112 -15.32 -8.19 3.29
CA LEU A 112 -14.36 -8.70 2.33
C LEU A 112 -12.96 -8.22 2.72
N LYS A 113 -12.08 -9.18 2.96
CA LYS A 113 -10.67 -8.96 3.28
C LYS A 113 -9.82 -9.45 2.12
N LEU A 114 -9.00 -8.54 1.61
CA LEU A 114 -7.90 -8.82 0.70
C LEU A 114 -6.61 -8.72 1.53
N SER A 115 -5.86 -9.81 1.63
CA SER A 115 -4.56 -9.85 2.28
C SER A 115 -3.49 -10.26 1.27
N THR A 116 -2.33 -9.64 1.41
CA THR A 116 -1.11 -9.90 0.64
C THR A 116 0.06 -9.85 1.62
N ASP A 117 1.26 -10.22 1.20
CA ASP A 117 2.44 -10.19 2.07
C ASP A 117 2.74 -8.79 2.64
N ASP A 118 2.40 -7.74 1.90
CA ASP A 118 2.75 -6.34 2.22
C ASP A 118 1.54 -5.45 2.58
N GLN A 119 0.31 -5.94 2.42
CA GLN A 119 -0.89 -5.12 2.56
C GLN A 119 -2.12 -5.94 2.96
N THR A 120 -2.98 -5.34 3.77
CA THR A 120 -4.36 -5.79 3.99
C THR A 120 -5.32 -4.67 3.62
N ALA A 121 -6.32 -4.97 2.79
CA ALA A 121 -7.46 -4.11 2.47
C ALA A 121 -8.75 -4.75 2.98
N LEU A 122 -9.61 -3.94 3.58
CA LEU A 122 -10.89 -4.37 4.14
C LEU A 122 -12.02 -3.58 3.51
N LYS A 123 -13.11 -4.25 3.17
CA LYS A 123 -14.29 -3.60 2.64
C LYS A 123 -15.56 -4.29 3.10
N ARG A 124 -16.54 -3.49 3.52
CA ARG A 124 -17.81 -3.98 4.05
C ARG A 124 -18.91 -3.89 3.00
N TYR A 125 -19.73 -4.92 2.97
CA TYR A 125 -20.89 -5.03 2.10
C TYR A 125 -22.05 -5.61 2.88
N ALA A 126 -23.26 -5.19 2.54
CA ALA A 126 -24.47 -5.85 3.01
C ALA A 126 -24.86 -6.92 2.00
N TRP A 127 -25.19 -8.11 2.46
CA TRP A 127 -25.83 -9.14 1.65
C TRP A 127 -27.29 -9.21 2.04
N THR A 128 -28.17 -9.04 1.06
CA THR A 128 -29.59 -9.29 1.20
C THR A 128 -29.97 -10.35 0.20
N ALA A 129 -30.69 -11.40 0.61
CA ALA A 129 -31.28 -12.34 -0.32
C ALA A 129 -32.22 -11.59 -1.27
N SER A 130 -31.71 -11.18 -2.43
CA SER A 130 -32.54 -10.63 -3.49
C SER A 130 -33.25 -11.79 -4.20
N ASP A 131 -34.51 -11.55 -4.57
CA ASP A 131 -35.34 -12.46 -5.37
C ASP A 131 -34.71 -12.77 -6.74
#